data_AF-A0A357BPM1-F1
#
_entry.id   AF-A0A357BPM1-F1
#
_cell.length_a   1.000
_cell.length_b   1.000
_cell.length_c   1.000
_cell.angle_alpha   90.00
_cell.angle_beta   90.00
_cell.angle_gamma   90.00
#
_symmetry.space_group_name_H-M   'P 1'
#
loop_
_entity.id
_entity.type
_entity.pdbx_description
1 polymer ?
#
loop_
_entity_poly.entity_id
_entity_poly.type
_entity_poly.pdbx_seq_one_letter_code
_entity_poly.pdbx_strand_id
1 'polypeptide(L)' 'MSHALKMRKQFILDPEKIRAIRKIMKAKTDTEAIDKAMDTVIADSKIRNLLMTIKGKGTIKDIYGRCKD' A
#
# COMPACT_ATOMS: atom_id res chain seq x y z
N MET A 1 7.21 -9.25 -23.61
CA MET A 1 7.59 -8.83 -22.25
C MET A 1 7.51 -7.31 -22.20
N SER A 2 6.50 -6.75 -21.52
CA SER A 2 6.39 -5.30 -21.35
C SER A 2 7.40 -4.84 -20.31
N HIS A 3 8.52 -4.27 -20.75
CA HIS A 3 9.38 -3.52 -19.85
C HIS A 3 8.58 -2.30 -19.38
N ALA A 4 8.22 -2.27 -18.09
CA ALA A 4 7.69 -1.06 -17.47
C ALA A 4 8.68 0.08 -17.77
N LEU A 5 8.17 1.19 -18.30
CA LEU A 5 8.97 2.30 -18.79
C LEU A 5 9.69 2.94 -17.58
N LYS A 6 10.97 2.64 -17.39
CA LYS A 6 11.77 3.16 -16.27
C LYS A 6 12.38 4.49 -16.67
N MET A 7 11.97 5.56 -16.00
CA MET A 7 12.55 6.89 -16.17
C MET A 7 13.42 7.23 -14.96
N ARG A 8 14.68 7.62 -15.19
CA ARG A 8 15.56 8.12 -14.13
C ARG A 8 15.19 9.56 -13.81
N LYS A 9 14.88 9.85 -12.55
CA LYS A 9 14.74 11.20 -12.02
C LYS A 9 15.67 11.38 -10.83
N GLN A 10 16.23 12.58 -10.68
CA GLN A 10 17.07 12.95 -9.54
C GLN A 10 16.22 13.77 -8.56
N PHE A 11 16.28 13.38 -7.29
CA PHE A 11 15.56 14.04 -6.21
C PHE A 11 16.50 14.32 -5.05
N ILE A 12 16.27 15.43 -4.35
CA ILE A 12 16.90 15.70 -3.06
C ILE A 12 15.93 15.18 -2.00
N LEU A 13 16.31 14.09 -1.34
CA LEU A 13 15.48 13.41 -0.35
C LEU A 13 16.23 13.30 0.96
N ASP A 14 15.47 13.25 2.05
CA ASP A 14 16.00 13.04 3.38
C ASP A 14 16.57 11.61 3.50
N PRO A 15 17.88 11.45 3.76
CA PRO A 15 18.53 10.14 3.85
C PRO A 15 18.00 9.30 5.02
N GLU A 16 17.52 9.92 6.10
CA GLU A 16 16.99 9.17 7.25
C GLU A 16 15.67 8.50 6.90
N LYS A 17 14.80 9.20 6.16
CA LYS A 17 13.54 8.65 5.64
C LYS A 17 13.80 7.49 4.69
N ILE A 18 14.78 7.61 3.79
CA ILE A 18 15.14 6.51 2.86
C ILE A 18 15.62 5.28 3.65
N ARG A 19 16.48 5.47 4.66
CA ARG A 19 16.94 4.37 5.52
C ARG A 19 15.80 3.70 6.27
N ALA A 20 14.86 4.49 6.80
CA ALA A 20 13.68 3.97 7.49
C ALA A 20 12.80 3.14 6.53
N ILE A 21 12.48 3.67 5.35
CA ILE A 21 11.68 2.98 4.34
C ILE A 21 12.37 1.69 3.89
N ARG A 22 13.69 1.71 3.67
CA ARG A 22 14.45 0.51 3.29
C ARG A 22 14.35 -0.60 4.33
N LYS A 23 14.41 -0.25 5.62
CA LYS A 23 14.22 -1.21 6.73
C LYS A 23 12.79 -1.75 6.76
N ILE A 24 11.78 -0.88 6.67
CA ILE A 24 10.36 -1.27 6.71
C ILE A 24 10.03 -2.22 5.54
N MET A 25 10.46 -1.87 4.33
CA MET A 25 10.17 -2.60 3.10
C MET A 25 11.15 -3.76 2.81
N LYS A 26 12.14 -3.98 3.70
CA LYS A 26 13.21 -4.99 3.55
C LYS A 26 13.83 -4.99 2.15
N ALA A 27 14.05 -3.80 1.60
CA ALA A 27 14.57 -3.61 0.25
C ALA A 27 16.11 -3.63 0.23
N LYS A 28 16.70 -4.09 -0.88
CA LYS A 28 18.15 -4.16 -1.05
C LYS A 28 18.75 -2.81 -1.45
N THR A 29 18.00 -2.03 -2.24
CA THR A 29 18.44 -0.74 -2.76
C THR A 29 17.46 0.37 -2.38
N ASP A 30 17.94 1.60 -2.35
CA ASP A 30 17.12 2.78 -2.04
C ASP A 30 16.04 2.99 -3.11
N THR A 31 16.36 2.73 -4.39
CA THR A 31 15.39 2.75 -5.49
C THR A 31 14.28 1.73 -5.29
N GLU A 32 14.61 0.49 -4.95
CA GLU A 32 13.62 -0.56 -4.68
C GLU A 32 12.76 -0.20 -3.46
N ALA A 33 13.35 0.40 -2.43
CA ALA A 33 12.63 0.84 -1.23
C ALA A 33 11.57 1.90 -1.57
N ILE A 34 11.95 2.89 -2.38
CA ILE A 34 11.07 3.98 -2.81
C ILE A 34 9.98 3.45 -3.76
N ASP A 35 10.33 2.57 -4.69
CA ASP A 35 9.38 1.95 -5.63
C ASP A 35 8.27 1.18 -4.89
N LYS A 36 8.66 0.28 -3.97
CA LYS A 36 7.72 -0.46 -3.13
C LYS A 36 6.87 0.44 -2.24
N ALA A 37 7.45 1.51 -1.71
CA ALA A 37 6.70 2.48 -0.90
C ALA A 37 5.61 3.18 -1.72
N MET A 38 5.91 3.57 -2.96
CA MET A 38 4.92 4.16 -3.87
C MET A 38 3.78 3.17 -4.16
N ASP A 39 4.11 1.92 -4.50
CA ASP A 39 3.12 0.88 -4.75
C ASP A 39 2.21 0.64 -3.55
N THR A 40 2.79 0.61 -2.35
CA THR A 40 2.06 0.38 -1.09
C THR A 40 1.06 1.50 -0.83
N VAL A 41 1.46 2.76 -1.02
CA VAL A 41 0.56 3.92 -0.82
C VAL A 41 -0.59 3.91 -1.84
N ILE A 42 -0.30 3.55 -3.10
CA ILE A 42 -1.33 3.41 -4.14
C ILE A 42 -2.31 2.29 -3.78
N ALA A 43 -1.79 1.15 -3.32
CA ALA A 43 -2.62 0.02 -2.91
C ALA A 43 -3.49 0.37 -1.69
N ASP A 44 -2.93 1.02 -0.67
CA ASP A 44 -3.66 1.46 0.52
C ASP A 44 -4.81 2.42 0.15
N SER A 45 -4.55 3.39 -0.72
CA SER A 45 -5.57 4.31 -1.22
C SER A 45 -6.71 3.57 -1.93
N LYS A 46 -6.39 2.58 -2.77
CA LYS A 46 -7.41 1.74 -3.46
C LYS A 46 -8.23 0.92 -2.45
N ILE A 47 -7.58 0.28 -1.48
CA ILE A 47 -8.26 -0.51 -0.44
C ILE A 47 -9.19 0.39 0.37
N ARG A 48 -8.70 1.55 0.81
CA ARG A 48 -9.50 2.50 1.58
C ARG A 48 -10.71 3.00 0.81
N ASN A 49 -10.56 3.31 -0.47
CA ASN A 49 -11.68 3.70 -1.32
C ASN A 49 -12.70 2.56 -1.46
N LEU A 50 -12.24 1.32 -1.66
CA LEU A 50 -13.12 0.15 -1.72
C LEU A 50 -13.88 -0.08 -0.40
N LEU A 51 -13.19 0.03 0.74
CA LEU A 51 -13.83 -0.09 2.05
C LEU A 51 -14.89 1.00 2.26
N MET A 52 -14.63 2.22 1.80
CA MET A 52 -15.61 3.31 1.86
C MET A 52 -16.82 3.08 0.95
N THR A 53 -16.66 2.46 -0.23
CA THR A 53 -17.80 2.17 -1.12
C THR A 53 -18.66 1.00 -0.64
N ILE A 54 -18.06 0.06 0.11
CA ILE A 54 -18.73 -1.10 0.71
C ILE A 54 -19.30 -0.79 2.11
N LYS A 55 -18.88 0.32 2.74
CA LYS A 55 -19.34 0.74 4.06
C LYS A 55 -20.88 0.71 4.15
N GLY A 56 -21.40 -0.10 5.07
CA GLY A 56 -22.85 -0.25 5.33
C GLY A 56 -23.58 -1.22 4.40
N LYS A 57 -22.90 -1.86 3.42
CA LYS A 57 -23.49 -2.86 2.51
C LYS A 57 -23.17 -4.31 2.91
N GLY A 58 -22.26 -4.51 3.86
CA GLY A 58 -21.89 -5.84 4.34
C GLY A 58 -22.84 -6.32 5.43
N THR A 59 -23.53 -7.43 5.19
CA THR A 59 -24.27 -8.17 6.22
C THR A 59 -23.40 -9.29 6.77
N ILE A 60 -23.24 -9.37 8.09
CA ILE A 60 -22.55 -10.50 8.74
C ILE A 60 -23.61 -11.59 8.95
N LYS A 61 -23.49 -12.71 8.22
CA LYS A 61 -24.36 -13.86 8.44
C LYS A 61 -23.89 -14.61 9.69
N ASP A 62 -24.55 -14.36 10.81
CA ASP A 62 -24.26 -15.07 12.04
C ASP A 62 -24.85 -16.49 12.01
N ILE A 63 -23.95 -17.47 11.85
CA ILE A 63 -24.28 -18.90 11.78
C ILE A 63 -24.64 -19.45 13.17
N TYR A 64 -24.27 -18.74 14.24
CA TYR A 64 -24.48 -19.15 15.62
C TYR A 64 -25.58 -18.35 16.33
N GLY A 65 -26.25 -17.43 15.62
CA GLY A 65 -27.36 -16.63 16.15
C GLY A 65 -27.02 -15.77 17.38
N ARG A 66 -25.76 -15.35 17.52
CA ARG A 66 -25.25 -14.52 18.63
C ARG A 66 -25.53 -13.04 18.43
N CYS A 67 -25.66 -12.59 17.18
CA CYS A 67 -26.06 -11.25 16.80
C CYS A 67 -27.59 -11.23 16.73
N LYS A 68 -28.23 -10.64 17.73
CA LYS A 68 -29.62 -10.18 17.62
C LYS A 68 -29.61 -8.88 16.81
N ASP A 69 -30.57 -8.75 15.90
CA ASP A 69 -30.79 -7.57 15.07
C ASP A 69 -30.81 -6.25 15.87
#